data_AF-A0AAD7UQZ4-F1
#
_entry.id   AF-A0AAD7UQZ4-F1
#
_cell.length_a   1.000
_cell.length_b   1.000
_cell.length_c   1.000
_cell.angle_alpha   90.00
_cell.angle_beta   90.00
_cell.angle_gamma   90.00
#
_symmetry.space_group_name_H-M   'P 1'
#
loop_
_entity.id
_entity.type
_entity.pdbx_description
1 polymer ?
#
loop_
_entity_poly.entity_id
_entity_poly.type
_entity_poly.pdbx_seq_one_letter_code
_entity_poly.pdbx_strand_id
1 'polypeptide(L)'
;MGQAYRPSHSDATYDAKYGMRAIAGGGRSSARETIARVAGAAVAKQILRMYCGCEIVGYVKQVQDVKMPEDVGGIVTLEMVEASIARCPHPETSDRMIARIDQIRKTGNSVGGVVECVATHVPPGLGSPVFDKLEADLAKACMSLPAAKGFEIGSGFDGVFLTGIEHNDEFFVAEDGRVRTRTNRSGGVQGGVSNGEPIVIRVAFKPTSTIGKLQNTVTRDGKPTQLRGKGRHDPCVLPRAVPIVEAMVALTLVDALATHHAQCGLLHFPDDPNFPPLGQKPKHYPGRVPPHILLNIDEEDAKDDY
;
A
#
# COMPACT_ATOMS: atom_id res chain seq x y z
N MET A 1 11.09 -40.92 0.90
CA MET A 1 9.73 -40.46 0.56
C MET A 1 9.82 -38.99 0.18
N GLY A 2 9.52 -38.65 -1.07
CA GLY A 2 9.56 -37.26 -1.54
C GLY A 2 8.54 -36.42 -0.78
N GLN A 3 8.99 -35.35 -0.13
CA GLN A 3 8.12 -34.50 0.67
C GLN A 3 7.11 -33.79 -0.24
N ALA A 4 5.85 -33.76 0.17
CA ALA A 4 4.75 -33.15 -0.58
C ALA A 4 4.96 -31.64 -0.78
N TYR A 5 4.49 -31.10 -1.91
CA TYR A 5 4.37 -29.65 -2.08
C TYR A 5 3.18 -29.14 -1.26
N ARG A 6 3.38 -28.08 -0.48
CA ARG A 6 2.28 -27.41 0.23
C ARG A 6 1.48 -26.57 -0.78
N PRO A 7 0.16 -26.79 -0.92
CA PRO A 7 -0.65 -26.00 -1.83
C PRO A 7 -0.53 -24.50 -1.54
N SER A 8 -0.38 -23.70 -2.59
CA SER A 8 -0.31 -22.24 -2.52
C SER A 8 0.86 -21.66 -1.69
N HIS A 9 1.88 -22.48 -1.40
CA HIS A 9 3.20 -22.07 -0.92
C HIS A 9 4.22 -22.02 -2.06
N SER A 10 5.45 -21.62 -1.75
CA SER A 10 6.56 -21.49 -2.68
C SER A 10 7.26 -22.82 -3.03
N ASP A 11 6.83 -23.96 -2.49
CA ASP A 11 7.59 -25.21 -2.57
C ASP A 11 7.91 -25.64 -4.01
N ALA A 12 6.88 -25.76 -4.84
CA ALA A 12 7.03 -26.19 -6.24
C ALA A 12 7.72 -25.12 -7.09
N THR A 13 7.44 -23.84 -6.84
CA THR A 13 8.04 -22.73 -7.60
C THR A 13 9.52 -22.54 -7.27
N TYR A 14 9.94 -22.84 -6.03
CA TYR A 14 11.35 -22.80 -5.65
C TYR A 14 12.13 -23.98 -6.21
N ASP A 15 11.56 -25.19 -6.19
CA ASP A 15 12.19 -26.32 -6.87
C ASP A 15 12.30 -26.07 -8.38
N ALA A 16 11.27 -25.49 -9.02
CA ALA A 16 11.33 -25.14 -10.44
C ALA A 16 12.38 -24.05 -10.75
N LYS A 17 12.49 -23.02 -9.89
CA LYS A 17 13.42 -21.90 -10.12
C LYS A 17 14.87 -22.20 -9.76
N TYR A 18 15.09 -22.93 -8.67
CA TYR A 18 16.41 -23.10 -8.06
C TYR A 18 16.88 -24.55 -7.98
N GLY A 19 16.04 -25.52 -8.35
CA GLY A 19 16.32 -26.96 -8.16
C GLY A 19 16.28 -27.41 -6.70
N MET A 20 16.01 -26.49 -5.76
CA MET A 20 15.99 -26.74 -4.32
C MET A 20 15.00 -25.82 -3.60
N ARG A 21 14.50 -26.29 -2.45
CA ARG A 21 13.57 -25.55 -1.59
C ARG A 21 13.87 -25.75 -0.11
N ALA A 22 13.37 -24.83 0.72
CA ALA A 22 13.43 -24.96 2.16
C ALA A 22 12.35 -25.93 2.67
N ILE A 23 12.78 -27.12 3.06
CA ILE A 23 11.89 -28.20 3.55
C ILE A 23 11.24 -27.84 4.90
N ALA A 24 11.96 -27.14 5.77
CA ALA A 24 11.54 -26.87 7.14
C ALA A 24 10.51 -25.72 7.30
N GLY A 25 10.11 -25.05 6.21
CA GLY A 25 9.21 -23.90 6.30
C GLY A 25 9.21 -23.02 5.06
N GLY A 26 8.84 -21.75 5.19
CA GLY A 26 8.77 -20.82 4.07
C GLY A 26 10.13 -20.32 3.54
N GLY A 27 11.25 -20.73 4.14
CA GLY A 27 12.59 -20.27 3.75
C GLY A 27 12.70 -18.75 3.70
N ARG A 28 13.37 -18.22 2.66
CA ARG A 28 13.47 -16.78 2.36
C ARG A 28 12.12 -16.09 2.11
N SER A 29 11.10 -16.82 1.64
CA SER A 29 9.74 -16.29 1.47
C SER A 29 8.89 -16.29 2.74
N SER A 30 9.47 -16.67 3.89
CA SER A 30 8.75 -16.64 5.17
C SER A 30 8.39 -15.21 5.57
N ALA A 31 7.22 -15.04 6.18
CA ALA A 31 6.84 -13.79 6.85
C ALA A 31 7.80 -13.38 7.96
N ARG A 32 8.75 -14.23 8.38
CA ARG A 32 9.81 -13.84 9.32
C ARG A 32 10.69 -12.70 8.77
N GLU A 33 10.85 -12.59 7.46
CA GLU A 33 11.63 -11.51 6.83
C GLU A 33 11.03 -10.12 7.11
N THR A 34 9.70 -10.01 7.27
CA THR A 34 9.04 -8.71 7.46
C THR A 34 9.41 -8.04 8.79
N ILE A 35 10.01 -8.76 9.75
CA ILE A 35 10.57 -8.17 10.97
C ILE A 35 11.60 -7.09 10.64
N ALA A 36 12.47 -7.35 9.66
CA ALA A 36 13.48 -6.37 9.25
C ALA A 36 12.84 -5.13 8.60
N ARG A 37 11.76 -5.32 7.84
CA ARG A 37 10.99 -4.23 7.22
C ARG A 37 10.35 -3.32 8.26
N VAL A 38 9.71 -3.91 9.28
CA VAL A 38 9.10 -3.15 10.39
C VAL A 38 10.15 -2.40 11.18
N ALA A 39 11.32 -3.01 11.44
CA ALA A 39 12.43 -2.34 12.12
C ALA A 39 12.94 -1.12 11.33
N GLY A 40 13.18 -1.26 10.02
CA GLY A 40 13.58 -0.15 9.16
C GLY A 40 12.50 0.94 9.06
N ALA A 41 11.23 0.54 8.98
CA ALA A 41 10.12 1.47 8.94
C ALA A 41 9.95 2.29 10.21
N ALA A 42 10.37 1.78 11.38
CA ALA A 42 10.35 2.57 12.61
C ALA A 42 11.24 3.83 12.48
N VAL A 43 12.40 3.69 11.84
CA VAL A 43 13.29 4.83 11.53
C VAL A 43 12.68 5.71 10.45
N ALA A 44 12.12 5.12 9.38
CA ALA A 44 11.46 5.88 8.32
C ALA A 44 10.30 6.75 8.84
N LYS A 45 9.44 6.20 9.71
CA LYS A 45 8.34 6.93 10.36
C LYS A 45 8.85 8.11 11.20
N GLN A 46 9.98 7.96 11.90
CA GLN A 46 10.58 9.07 12.64
C GLN A 46 11.07 10.18 11.71
N ILE A 47 11.76 9.84 10.62
CA ILE A 47 12.23 10.82 9.63
C ILE A 47 11.05 11.58 9.03
N LEU A 48 10.03 10.86 8.55
CA LEU A 48 8.83 11.45 7.96
C LEU A 48 8.09 12.37 8.94
N ARG A 49 7.96 11.95 10.20
CA ARG A 49 7.33 12.78 11.25
C ARG A 49 8.15 14.05 11.54
N MET A 50 9.47 13.95 11.61
CA MET A 50 10.32 15.12 11.84
C MET A 50 10.31 16.10 10.66
N TYR A 51 10.23 15.60 9.43
CA TYR A 51 10.31 16.44 8.22
C TYR A 51 9.00 17.16 7.90
N CYS A 52 7.88 16.44 7.90
CA CYS A 52 6.59 16.99 7.46
C CYS A 52 5.42 16.66 8.40
N GLY A 53 5.69 16.07 9.57
CA GLY A 53 4.62 15.65 10.49
C GLY A 53 3.79 14.47 9.97
N CYS A 54 4.31 13.70 9.00
CA CYS A 54 3.56 12.60 8.42
C CYS A 54 3.22 11.51 9.44
N GLU A 55 1.96 11.10 9.43
CA GLU A 55 1.43 10.01 10.26
C GLU A 55 0.89 8.90 9.35
N ILE A 56 1.19 7.65 9.69
CA ILE A 56 0.81 6.47 8.90
C ILE A 56 0.06 5.51 9.81
N VAL A 57 -1.22 5.31 9.50
CA VAL A 57 -2.14 4.46 10.27
C VAL A 57 -2.74 3.42 9.34
N GLY A 58 -2.53 2.14 9.66
CA GLY A 58 -3.13 1.00 8.98
C GLY A 58 -4.17 0.31 9.85
N TYR A 59 -5.16 -0.32 9.22
CA TYR A 59 -6.18 -1.09 9.90
C TYR A 59 -6.83 -2.13 9.01
N VAL A 60 -7.48 -3.11 9.64
CA VAL A 60 -8.26 -4.13 8.95
C VAL A 60 -9.59 -3.53 8.52
N LYS A 61 -9.77 -3.33 7.21
CA LYS A 61 -10.99 -2.79 6.59
C LYS A 61 -12.04 -3.87 6.35
N GLN A 62 -11.61 -5.11 6.06
CA GLN A 62 -12.50 -6.20 5.69
C GLN A 62 -11.93 -7.56 6.07
N VAL A 63 -12.79 -8.45 6.58
CA VAL A 63 -12.52 -9.89 6.73
C VAL A 63 -13.61 -10.64 5.97
N GLN A 64 -13.25 -11.31 4.87
CA GLN A 64 -14.21 -11.94 3.97
C GLN A 64 -15.39 -11.03 3.60
N ASP A 65 -16.59 -11.32 4.08
CA ASP A 65 -17.86 -10.63 3.81
C ASP A 65 -18.19 -9.59 4.89
N VAL A 66 -17.40 -9.52 5.96
CA VAL A 66 -17.53 -8.50 7.02
C VAL A 66 -16.67 -7.29 6.65
N LYS A 67 -17.31 -6.27 6.05
CA LYS A 67 -16.67 -5.01 5.65
C LYS A 67 -17.00 -3.90 6.65
N MET A 68 -16.02 -3.05 6.94
CA MET A 68 -16.21 -1.80 7.66
C MET A 68 -16.95 -0.79 6.78
N PRO A 69 -17.88 0.02 7.31
CA PRO A 69 -18.50 1.10 6.55
C PRO A 69 -17.45 2.07 5.98
N GLU A 70 -17.80 2.80 4.92
CA GLU A 70 -16.89 3.77 4.31
C GLU A 70 -16.71 5.01 5.19
N ASP A 71 -17.79 5.46 5.82
CA ASP A 71 -17.76 6.53 6.82
C ASP A 71 -17.81 5.94 8.23
N VAL A 72 -16.83 6.30 9.06
CA VAL A 72 -16.72 5.92 10.47
C VAL A 72 -16.76 7.14 11.40
N GLY A 73 -17.19 8.31 10.89
CA GLY A 73 -17.44 9.50 11.68
C GLY A 73 -16.18 10.29 12.08
N GLY A 74 -15.05 10.09 11.40
CA GLY A 74 -13.82 10.85 11.67
C GLY A 74 -12.54 10.18 11.19
N ILE A 75 -11.42 10.77 11.60
CA ILE A 75 -10.06 10.26 11.32
C ILE A 75 -9.80 9.04 12.22
N VAL A 76 -9.39 7.93 11.61
CA VAL A 76 -8.97 6.74 12.35
C VAL A 76 -7.65 7.01 13.07
N THR A 77 -7.63 6.80 14.39
CA THR A 77 -6.42 6.95 15.21
C THR A 77 -5.79 5.60 15.53
N LEU A 78 -4.49 5.61 15.88
CA LEU A 78 -3.80 4.40 16.34
C LEU A 78 -4.46 3.78 17.57
N GLU A 79 -5.00 4.59 18.48
CA GLU A 79 -5.71 4.11 19.67
C GLU A 79 -6.95 3.29 19.29
N MET A 80 -7.75 3.76 18.32
CA MET A 80 -8.91 3.03 17.82
C MET A 80 -8.49 1.68 17.21
N VAL A 81 -7.36 1.64 16.51
CA VAL A 81 -6.85 0.41 15.89
C VAL A 81 -6.36 -0.58 16.95
N GLU A 82 -5.57 -0.13 17.93
CA GLU A 82 -5.01 -1.02 18.96
C GLU A 82 -6.03 -1.42 20.04
N ALA A 83 -7.19 -0.76 20.12
CA ALA A 83 -8.29 -1.13 21.01
C ALA A 83 -8.90 -2.51 20.70
N SER A 84 -8.63 -3.08 19.52
CA SER A 84 -9.15 -4.38 19.09
C SER A 84 -8.06 -5.35 18.65
N ILE A 85 -8.21 -6.63 19.04
CA ILE A 85 -7.36 -7.72 18.54
C ILE A 85 -7.46 -7.94 17.02
N ALA A 86 -8.58 -7.53 16.41
CA ALA A 86 -8.77 -7.57 14.97
C ALA A 86 -8.13 -6.38 14.26
N ARG A 87 -7.71 -5.34 15.01
CA ARG A 87 -7.18 -4.08 14.48
C ARG A 87 -8.13 -3.41 13.49
N CYS A 88 -9.43 -3.51 13.75
CA CYS A 88 -10.48 -2.79 13.05
C CYS A 88 -10.96 -1.66 13.97
N PRO A 89 -10.95 -0.39 13.52
CA PRO A 89 -11.24 0.77 14.37
C PRO A 89 -12.73 0.97 14.63
N HIS A 90 -13.61 0.25 13.92
CA HIS A 90 -15.05 0.30 14.11
C HIS A 90 -15.51 -0.84 15.04
N PRO A 91 -15.95 -0.56 16.30
CA PRO A 91 -16.19 -1.60 17.30
C PRO A 91 -17.17 -2.70 16.86
N GLU A 92 -18.32 -2.32 16.30
CA GLU A 92 -19.33 -3.29 15.87
C GLU A 92 -18.82 -4.20 14.74
N THR A 93 -18.12 -3.63 13.76
CA THR A 93 -17.51 -4.44 12.68
C THR A 93 -16.38 -5.29 13.23
N SER A 94 -15.57 -4.78 14.15
CA SER A 94 -14.50 -5.50 14.82
C SER A 94 -15.03 -6.77 15.50
N ASP A 95 -16.11 -6.68 16.28
CA ASP A 95 -16.70 -7.83 16.96
C ASP A 95 -17.19 -8.89 15.96
N ARG A 96 -17.82 -8.45 14.87
CA ARG A 96 -18.25 -9.34 13.77
C ARG A 96 -17.05 -10.00 13.07
N MET A 97 -15.96 -9.27 12.86
CA MET A 97 -14.72 -9.81 12.29
C MET A 97 -14.09 -10.86 13.21
N ILE A 98 -14.01 -10.59 14.53
CA ILE A 98 -13.49 -11.53 15.52
C ILE A 98 -14.33 -12.81 15.52
N ALA A 99 -15.65 -12.68 15.58
CA ALA A 99 -16.57 -13.82 15.52
C ALA A 99 -16.37 -14.62 14.23
N ARG A 100 -16.21 -13.94 13.09
CA ARG A 100 -15.98 -14.59 11.80
C ARG A 100 -14.66 -15.37 11.76
N ILE A 101 -13.58 -14.78 12.24
CA ILE A 101 -12.26 -15.43 12.33
C ILE A 101 -12.34 -16.66 13.23
N ASP A 102 -13.03 -16.58 14.37
CA ASP A 102 -13.19 -17.69 15.29
C ASP A 102 -14.02 -18.85 14.68
N GLN A 103 -15.12 -18.53 13.98
CA GLN A 103 -15.90 -19.52 13.24
C GLN A 103 -15.02 -20.28 12.24
N ILE A 104 -14.25 -19.56 11.42
CA ILE A 104 -13.34 -20.17 10.43
C ILE A 104 -12.28 -21.03 11.12
N ARG A 105 -11.68 -20.53 12.20
CA ARG A 105 -10.69 -21.25 13.03
C ARG A 105 -11.23 -22.59 13.52
N LYS A 106 -12.45 -22.61 14.06
CA LYS A 106 -13.12 -23.82 14.58
C LYS A 106 -13.30 -24.90 13.51
N THR A 107 -13.44 -24.50 12.23
CA THR A 107 -13.50 -25.46 11.11
C THR A 107 -12.14 -25.95 10.61
N GLY A 108 -11.04 -25.51 11.22
CA GLY A 108 -9.68 -25.82 10.79
C GLY A 108 -9.31 -25.19 9.45
N ASN A 109 -9.97 -24.08 9.08
CA ASN A 109 -9.76 -23.35 7.83
C ASN A 109 -9.12 -21.96 8.12
N SER A 110 -8.92 -21.15 7.09
CA SER A 110 -8.47 -19.76 7.22
C SER A 110 -9.23 -18.81 6.30
N VAL A 111 -9.06 -17.51 6.52
CA VAL A 111 -9.78 -16.44 5.83
C VAL A 111 -8.82 -15.30 5.47
N GLY A 112 -9.16 -14.57 4.41
CA GLY A 112 -8.43 -13.39 3.93
C GLY A 112 -9.27 -12.12 4.07
N GLY A 113 -8.81 -11.04 3.45
CA GLY A 113 -9.51 -9.75 3.50
C GLY A 113 -8.60 -8.59 3.12
N VAL A 114 -8.90 -7.40 3.63
CA VAL A 114 -8.28 -6.15 3.18
C VAL A 114 -7.76 -5.36 4.37
N VAL A 115 -6.53 -4.86 4.23
CA VAL A 115 -5.94 -3.83 5.10
C VAL A 115 -5.99 -2.51 4.34
N GLU A 116 -6.50 -1.46 4.98
CA GLU A 116 -6.42 -0.09 4.49
C GLU A 116 -5.31 0.63 5.26
N CYS A 117 -4.56 1.49 4.58
CA CYS A 117 -3.52 2.29 5.20
C CYS A 117 -3.61 3.73 4.69
N VAL A 118 -3.60 4.67 5.63
CA VAL A 118 -3.73 6.09 5.38
C VAL A 118 -2.46 6.78 5.86
N ALA A 119 -1.81 7.52 4.97
CA ALA A 119 -0.70 8.41 5.29
C ALA A 119 -1.17 9.86 5.17
N THR A 120 -1.16 10.60 6.28
CA THR A 120 -1.53 12.02 6.34
C THR A 120 -0.28 12.90 6.36
N HIS A 121 -0.44 14.18 6.04
CA HIS A 121 0.64 15.18 6.01
C HIS A 121 1.83 14.80 5.12
N VAL A 122 1.57 14.01 4.07
CA VAL A 122 2.53 13.75 3.01
C VAL A 122 2.64 15.03 2.17
N PRO A 123 3.83 15.59 1.94
CA PRO A 123 3.98 16.79 1.14
C PRO A 123 3.57 16.51 -0.31
N PRO A 124 3.02 17.51 -1.03
CA PRO A 124 2.86 17.39 -2.48
C PRO A 124 4.23 17.29 -3.16
N GLY A 125 4.30 16.60 -4.30
CA GLY A 125 5.51 16.54 -5.13
C GLY A 125 6.39 15.29 -4.96
N LEU A 126 5.99 14.32 -4.14
CA LEU A 126 6.71 13.04 -4.01
C LEU A 126 6.31 12.08 -5.12
N GLY A 127 7.28 11.44 -5.77
CA GLY A 127 7.05 10.49 -6.86
C GLY A 127 7.70 10.92 -8.17
N SER A 128 7.33 10.23 -9.25
CA SER A 128 7.84 10.45 -10.60
C SER A 128 6.72 10.30 -11.62
N PRO A 129 6.74 11.01 -12.76
CA PRO A 129 5.64 10.98 -13.72
C PRO A 129 5.57 9.70 -14.58
N VAL A 130 6.60 8.84 -14.60
CA VAL A 130 6.71 7.75 -15.59
C VAL A 130 6.92 6.36 -14.97
N PHE A 131 8.15 6.00 -14.61
CA PHE A 131 8.49 4.62 -14.21
C PHE A 131 8.36 4.39 -12.71
N ASP A 132 8.79 5.38 -11.91
CA ASP A 132 8.79 5.35 -10.45
C ASP A 132 7.61 6.19 -9.90
N LYS A 133 6.44 6.01 -10.53
CA LYS A 133 5.18 6.62 -10.06
C LYS A 133 4.95 6.21 -8.61
N LEU A 134 4.57 7.16 -7.77
CA LEU A 134 4.44 6.91 -6.34
C LEU A 134 3.45 5.76 -6.05
N GLU A 135 2.32 5.72 -6.73
CA GLU A 135 1.33 4.64 -6.62
C GLU A 135 1.88 3.29 -7.11
N ALA A 136 2.78 3.28 -8.10
CA ALA A 136 3.40 2.07 -8.61
C ALA A 136 4.44 1.51 -7.62
N ASP A 137 5.24 2.37 -7.00
CA ASP A 137 6.19 1.95 -5.97
C ASP A 137 5.50 1.53 -4.68
N LEU A 138 4.45 2.22 -4.26
CA LEU A 138 3.59 1.78 -3.15
C LEU A 138 2.97 0.40 -3.45
N ALA A 139 2.47 0.20 -4.68
CA ALA A 139 1.93 -1.08 -5.11
C ALA A 139 3.00 -2.20 -5.05
N LYS A 140 4.17 -1.97 -5.64
CA LYS A 140 5.31 -2.91 -5.63
C LYS A 140 5.72 -3.25 -4.20
N ALA A 141 5.85 -2.25 -3.35
CA ALA A 141 6.22 -2.40 -1.94
C ALA A 141 5.20 -3.27 -1.20
N CYS A 142 3.91 -2.94 -1.28
CA CYS A 142 2.84 -3.69 -0.61
C CYS A 142 2.63 -5.09 -1.20
N MET A 143 2.69 -5.25 -2.53
CA MET A 143 2.53 -6.55 -3.20
C MET A 143 3.70 -7.51 -2.97
N SER A 144 4.86 -6.99 -2.52
CA SER A 144 5.98 -7.82 -2.08
C SER A 144 5.76 -8.48 -0.70
N LEU A 145 4.68 -8.13 0.01
CA LEU A 145 4.34 -8.72 1.29
C LEU A 145 3.80 -10.15 1.12
N PRO A 146 4.09 -11.06 2.07
CA PRO A 146 3.52 -12.40 2.04
C PRO A 146 1.99 -12.38 2.01
N ALA A 147 1.41 -13.23 1.16
CA ALA A 147 -0.03 -13.38 0.96
C ALA A 147 -0.77 -12.16 0.35
N ALA A 148 -0.10 -11.04 0.07
CA ALA A 148 -0.69 -9.95 -0.71
C ALA A 148 -1.05 -10.41 -2.12
N LYS A 149 -2.20 -9.97 -2.62
CA LYS A 149 -2.79 -10.39 -3.90
C LYS A 149 -3.50 -9.29 -4.68
N GLY A 150 -3.73 -8.12 -4.07
CA GLY A 150 -4.29 -6.96 -4.76
C GLY A 150 -3.84 -5.68 -4.05
N PHE A 151 -3.79 -4.61 -4.82
CA PHE A 151 -3.48 -3.27 -4.37
C PHE A 151 -4.42 -2.29 -5.06
N GLU A 152 -4.92 -1.34 -4.29
CA GLU A 152 -5.74 -0.23 -4.77
C GLU A 152 -5.29 1.07 -4.08
N ILE A 153 -5.47 2.19 -4.77
CA ILE A 153 -5.27 3.53 -4.25
C ILE A 153 -6.53 4.37 -4.46
N GLY A 154 -6.90 5.18 -3.47
CA GLY A 154 -8.08 6.02 -3.50
C GLY A 154 -9.37 5.23 -3.72
N SER A 155 -10.10 5.57 -4.78
CA SER A 155 -11.32 4.87 -5.19
C SER A 155 -11.06 3.46 -5.72
N GLY A 156 -9.81 3.11 -6.05
CA GLY A 156 -9.45 1.76 -6.49
C GLY A 156 -10.28 1.26 -7.67
N PHE A 157 -10.67 -0.01 -7.61
CA PHE A 157 -11.57 -0.63 -8.58
C PHE A 157 -12.99 -0.03 -8.53
N ASP A 158 -13.44 0.56 -7.42
CA ASP A 158 -14.75 1.22 -7.37
C ASP A 158 -14.82 2.47 -8.27
N GLY A 159 -13.66 3.02 -8.65
CA GLY A 159 -13.58 4.14 -9.60
C GLY A 159 -14.14 3.80 -10.99
N VAL A 160 -14.18 2.53 -11.40
CA VAL A 160 -14.66 2.13 -12.73
C VAL A 160 -16.17 2.31 -12.91
N PHE A 161 -16.91 2.52 -11.83
CA PHE A 161 -18.35 2.77 -11.86
C PHE A 161 -18.71 4.25 -12.01
N LEU A 162 -17.72 5.15 -12.02
CA LEU A 162 -17.92 6.59 -12.04
C LEU A 162 -17.61 7.17 -13.43
N THR A 163 -18.37 8.17 -13.84
CA THR A 163 -18.02 9.03 -14.97
C THR A 163 -16.89 9.99 -14.60
N GLY A 164 -16.27 10.64 -15.59
CA GLY A 164 -15.19 11.61 -15.33
C GLY A 164 -15.62 12.75 -14.39
N ILE A 165 -16.83 13.30 -14.56
CA ILE A 165 -17.32 14.37 -13.68
C ILE A 165 -17.59 13.89 -12.25
N GLU A 166 -17.98 12.62 -12.08
CA GLU A 166 -18.19 12.00 -10.78
C GLU A 166 -16.87 11.58 -10.12
N HIS A 167 -15.84 11.23 -10.90
CA HIS A 167 -14.56 10.77 -10.39
C HIS A 167 -13.61 11.94 -10.05
N ASN A 168 -13.56 12.95 -10.92
CA ASN A 168 -12.59 14.04 -10.83
C ASN A 168 -12.60 14.71 -9.45
N ASP A 169 -11.40 14.86 -8.90
CA ASP A 169 -11.18 15.57 -7.64
C ASP A 169 -11.02 17.08 -7.94
N GLU A 170 -12.12 17.84 -7.81
CA GLU A 170 -12.14 19.28 -8.10
C GLU A 170 -11.16 20.05 -7.21
N PHE A 171 -10.31 20.88 -7.83
CA PHE A 171 -9.39 21.75 -7.10
C PHE A 171 -10.09 22.98 -6.51
N PHE A 172 -9.68 23.38 -5.30
CA PHE A 172 -10.08 24.64 -4.67
C PHE A 172 -8.91 25.23 -3.87
N VAL A 173 -9.01 26.52 -3.51
CA VAL A 173 -8.05 27.19 -2.63
C VAL A 173 -8.61 27.16 -1.20
N ALA A 174 -7.86 26.54 -0.28
CA ALA A 174 -8.21 26.50 1.13
C ALA A 174 -7.96 27.86 1.82
N GLU A 175 -8.50 28.03 3.04
CA GLU A 175 -8.35 29.28 3.81
C GLU A 175 -6.89 29.66 4.10
N ASP A 176 -6.00 28.67 4.15
CA ASP A 176 -4.56 28.85 4.31
C ASP A 176 -3.81 29.17 3.01
N GLY A 177 -4.53 29.34 1.90
CA GLY A 177 -3.99 29.66 0.58
C GLY A 177 -3.47 28.46 -0.22
N ARG A 178 -3.50 27.23 0.33
CA ARG A 178 -3.05 26.04 -0.39
C ARG A 178 -4.10 25.55 -1.38
N VAL A 179 -3.64 25.09 -2.55
CA VAL A 179 -4.48 24.37 -3.50
C VAL A 179 -4.70 22.95 -2.98
N ARG A 180 -5.97 22.53 -2.91
CA ARG A 180 -6.42 21.24 -2.38
C ARG A 180 -7.52 20.66 -3.27
N THR A 181 -7.93 19.43 -3.02
CA THR A 181 -9.06 18.82 -3.73
C THR A 181 -10.28 18.64 -2.84
N ARG A 182 -11.49 18.86 -3.39
CA ARG A 182 -12.76 18.72 -2.64
C ARG A 182 -13.05 17.28 -2.22
N THR A 183 -12.57 16.34 -3.02
CA THR A 183 -12.66 14.90 -2.78
C THR A 183 -11.26 14.29 -2.93
N ASN A 184 -11.10 13.03 -2.53
CA ASN A 184 -9.83 12.33 -2.60
C ASN A 184 -9.97 10.94 -3.25
N ARG A 185 -10.62 10.88 -4.41
CA ARG A 185 -10.80 9.63 -5.18
C ARG A 185 -9.51 9.17 -5.83
N SER A 186 -8.59 10.09 -6.11
CA SER A 186 -7.20 9.81 -6.48
C SER A 186 -6.38 9.15 -5.37
N GLY A 187 -6.80 9.28 -4.11
CA GLY A 187 -6.10 8.68 -2.96
C GLY A 187 -4.75 9.33 -2.70
N GLY A 188 -4.66 10.65 -2.84
CA GLY A 188 -3.49 11.46 -2.53
C GLY A 188 -2.42 11.48 -3.62
N VAL A 189 -2.63 10.82 -4.75
CA VAL A 189 -1.64 10.69 -5.84
C VAL A 189 -2.31 10.94 -7.19
N GLN A 190 -1.78 11.91 -7.93
CA GLN A 190 -2.24 12.28 -9.27
C GLN A 190 -1.05 12.34 -10.22
N GLY A 191 -1.17 11.69 -11.39
CA GLY A 191 -0.11 11.68 -12.40
C GLY A 191 1.22 11.08 -11.93
N GLY A 192 1.23 10.16 -10.95
CA GLY A 192 2.46 9.60 -10.41
C GLY A 192 3.03 10.31 -9.18
N VAL A 193 2.41 11.41 -8.74
CA VAL A 193 2.97 12.35 -7.77
C VAL A 193 1.97 12.65 -6.66
N SER A 194 2.43 12.77 -5.41
CA SER A 194 1.57 13.15 -4.30
C SER A 194 1.00 14.57 -4.48
N ASN A 195 -0.29 14.74 -4.21
CA ASN A 195 -0.99 16.02 -4.35
C ASN A 195 -1.20 16.77 -3.01
N GLY A 196 -0.75 16.17 -1.89
CA GLY A 196 -0.85 16.75 -0.54
C GLY A 196 -2.09 16.33 0.25
N GLU A 197 -3.07 15.68 -0.39
CA GLU A 197 -4.15 15.00 0.32
C GLU A 197 -3.67 13.68 0.94
N PRO A 198 -4.42 13.09 1.89
CA PRO A 198 -4.05 11.81 2.47
C PRO A 198 -3.84 10.73 1.41
N ILE A 199 -2.73 10.01 1.48
CA ILE A 199 -2.52 8.84 0.65
C ILE A 199 -3.32 7.69 1.25
N VAL A 200 -4.28 7.15 0.49
CA VAL A 200 -5.17 6.09 0.95
C VAL A 200 -4.97 4.87 0.06
N ILE A 201 -4.42 3.79 0.63
CA ILE A 201 -4.21 2.53 -0.08
C ILE A 201 -4.96 1.38 0.57
N ARG A 202 -5.30 0.37 -0.22
CA ARG A 202 -5.88 -0.89 0.25
C ARG A 202 -5.09 -2.06 -0.31
N VAL A 203 -4.79 -3.04 0.55
CA VAL A 203 -4.03 -4.24 0.21
C VAL A 203 -4.86 -5.48 0.53
N ALA A 204 -5.14 -6.28 -0.49
CA ALA A 204 -5.88 -7.52 -0.36
C ALA A 204 -4.94 -8.68 -0.04
N PHE A 205 -5.28 -9.46 1.00
CA PHE A 205 -4.54 -10.65 1.42
C PHE A 205 -5.40 -11.90 1.22
N LYS A 206 -4.82 -12.92 0.60
CA LYS A 206 -5.45 -14.24 0.49
C LYS A 206 -5.52 -14.94 1.85
N PRO A 207 -6.42 -15.94 2.02
CA PRO A 207 -6.37 -16.85 3.17
C PRO A 207 -5.01 -17.54 3.31
N THR A 208 -4.60 -17.83 4.54
CA THR A 208 -3.37 -18.59 4.79
C THR A 208 -3.45 -19.99 4.18
N SER A 209 -2.36 -20.42 3.57
CA SER A 209 -2.39 -21.66 2.78
C SER A 209 -2.23 -22.93 3.64
N THR A 210 -1.68 -22.80 4.85
CA THR A 210 -1.55 -23.94 5.78
C THR A 210 -2.79 -24.02 6.66
N ILE A 211 -3.62 -25.03 6.43
CA ILE A 211 -4.88 -25.27 7.15
C ILE A 211 -4.94 -26.69 7.75
N GLY A 212 -5.82 -26.88 8.72
CA GLY A 212 -6.02 -28.16 9.43
C GLY A 212 -6.86 -29.18 8.65
N LYS A 213 -7.36 -28.82 7.46
CA LYS A 213 -8.06 -29.73 6.55
C LYS A 213 -7.08 -30.49 5.65
N LEU A 214 -7.47 -31.69 5.22
CA LEU A 214 -6.74 -32.43 4.20
C LEU A 214 -6.82 -31.69 2.86
N GLN A 215 -5.68 -31.58 2.19
CA GLN A 215 -5.55 -30.97 0.88
C GLN A 215 -4.86 -31.96 -0.07
N ASN A 216 -5.39 -32.09 -1.28
CA ASN A 216 -4.76 -32.87 -2.34
C ASN A 216 -3.55 -32.10 -2.89
N THR A 217 -2.46 -32.82 -3.12
CA THR A 217 -1.23 -32.26 -3.67
C THR A 217 -0.40 -33.38 -4.32
N VAL A 218 0.82 -33.07 -4.75
CA VAL A 218 1.78 -34.04 -5.29
C VAL A 218 3.11 -33.97 -4.54
N THR A 219 3.87 -35.06 -4.58
CA THR A 219 5.27 -35.08 -4.14
C THR A 219 6.16 -34.39 -5.18
N ARG A 220 7.44 -34.19 -4.84
CA ARG A 220 8.45 -33.70 -5.79
C ARG A 220 8.52 -34.55 -7.07
N ASP A 221 8.30 -35.85 -6.95
CA ASP A 221 8.31 -36.82 -8.07
C ASP A 221 6.98 -36.87 -8.84
N GLY A 222 6.04 -35.96 -8.57
CA GLY A 222 4.73 -35.89 -9.23
C GLY A 222 3.70 -36.92 -8.76
N LYS A 223 3.99 -37.69 -7.69
CA LYS A 223 3.03 -38.69 -7.17
C LYS A 223 1.92 -38.01 -6.37
N PRO A 224 0.62 -38.27 -6.66
CA PRO A 224 -0.49 -37.75 -5.87
C PRO A 224 -0.39 -38.15 -4.40
N THR A 225 -0.67 -37.21 -3.51
CA THR A 225 -0.69 -37.42 -2.06
C THR A 225 -1.62 -36.41 -1.39
N GLN A 226 -1.86 -36.57 -0.09
CA GLN A 226 -2.57 -35.60 0.71
C GLN A 226 -1.67 -34.98 1.77
N LEU A 227 -1.94 -33.73 2.12
CA LEU A 227 -1.25 -33.00 3.17
C LEU A 227 -2.27 -32.37 4.11
N ARG A 228 -1.99 -32.41 5.42
CA ARG A 228 -2.71 -31.66 6.45
C ARG A 228 -1.72 -30.84 7.26
N GLY A 229 -2.00 -29.56 7.46
CA GLY A 229 -1.21 -28.71 8.38
C GLY A 229 -1.31 -29.25 9.81
N LYS A 230 -0.17 -29.45 10.47
CA LYS A 230 -0.09 -29.86 11.88
C LYS A 230 0.30 -28.67 12.74
N GLY A 231 -0.35 -28.52 13.89
CA GLY A 231 -0.04 -27.47 14.87
C GLY A 231 -0.92 -26.22 14.71
N ARG A 232 -0.50 -25.13 15.37
CA ARG A 232 -1.23 -23.86 15.37
C ARG A 232 -0.87 -23.08 14.11
N HIS A 233 -1.87 -22.77 13.28
CA HIS A 233 -1.75 -21.91 12.12
C HIS A 233 -2.63 -20.68 12.32
N ASP A 234 -2.26 -19.58 11.66
CA ASP A 234 -2.99 -18.34 11.77
C ASP A 234 -4.29 -18.44 10.94
N PRO A 235 -5.49 -18.36 11.54
CA PRO A 235 -6.74 -18.38 10.77
C PRO A 235 -6.93 -17.10 9.95
N CYS A 236 -6.25 -15.99 10.28
CA CYS A 236 -6.36 -14.71 9.59
C CYS A 236 -5.13 -13.84 9.83
N VAL A 237 -4.35 -13.57 8.79
CA VAL A 237 -3.09 -12.79 8.92
C VAL A 237 -3.30 -11.29 9.07
N LEU A 238 -4.51 -10.77 8.83
CA LEU A 238 -4.75 -9.33 8.66
C LEU A 238 -4.31 -8.47 9.85
N PRO A 239 -4.56 -8.83 11.13
CA PRO A 239 -4.06 -8.02 12.25
C PRO A 239 -2.53 -7.91 12.27
N ARG A 240 -1.82 -8.96 11.82
CA ARG A 240 -0.36 -8.93 11.69
C ARG A 240 0.09 -8.25 10.39
N ALA A 241 -0.79 -8.16 9.40
CA ALA A 241 -0.54 -7.51 8.13
C ALA A 241 -0.54 -5.98 8.26
N VAL A 242 -1.31 -5.43 9.20
CA VAL A 242 -1.36 -3.97 9.48
C VAL A 242 0.04 -3.34 9.62
N PRO A 243 0.88 -3.74 10.60
CA PRO A 243 2.19 -3.09 10.79
C PRO A 243 3.16 -3.29 9.62
N ILE A 244 3.02 -4.38 8.85
CA ILE A 244 3.89 -4.62 7.69
C ILE A 244 3.43 -3.82 6.45
N VAL A 245 2.14 -3.52 6.32
CA VAL A 245 1.63 -2.60 5.28
C VAL A 245 2.09 -1.18 5.59
N GLU A 246 1.89 -0.72 6.83
CA GLU A 246 2.40 0.58 7.28
C GLU A 246 3.92 0.70 7.06
N ALA A 247 4.66 -0.39 7.29
CA ALA A 247 6.10 -0.41 7.08
C ALA A 247 6.47 -0.18 5.62
N MET A 248 5.78 -0.84 4.69
CA MET A 248 6.03 -0.66 3.26
C MET A 248 5.67 0.76 2.79
N VAL A 249 4.59 1.33 3.31
CA VAL A 249 4.23 2.74 3.03
C VAL A 249 5.32 3.68 3.54
N ALA A 250 5.74 3.55 4.80
CA ALA A 250 6.75 4.40 5.40
C ALA A 250 8.11 4.33 4.67
N LEU A 251 8.56 3.13 4.33
CA LEU A 251 9.81 2.93 3.60
C LEU A 251 9.76 3.52 2.18
N THR A 252 8.63 3.40 1.50
CA THR A 252 8.44 3.98 0.16
C THR A 252 8.41 5.51 0.22
N LEU A 253 7.68 6.07 1.19
CA LEU A 253 7.57 7.53 1.34
C LEU A 253 8.89 8.18 1.73
N VAL A 254 9.69 7.56 2.61
CA VAL A 254 11.00 8.12 2.97
C VAL A 254 11.99 8.06 1.81
N ASP A 255 11.92 7.04 0.97
CA ASP A 255 12.75 6.91 -0.24
C ASP A 255 12.34 7.95 -1.30
N ALA A 256 11.03 8.11 -1.52
CA ALA A 256 10.49 9.16 -2.39
C ALA A 256 10.86 10.57 -1.88
N LEU A 257 10.84 10.79 -0.57
CA LEU A 257 11.27 12.04 0.05
C LEU A 257 12.78 12.30 -0.17
N ALA A 258 13.62 11.29 0.06
CA ALA A 258 15.06 11.42 -0.16
C ALA A 258 15.38 11.69 -1.64
N THR A 259 14.68 11.01 -2.54
CA THR A 259 14.78 11.22 -3.99
C THR A 259 14.34 12.61 -4.39
N HIS A 260 13.19 13.08 -3.89
CA HIS A 260 12.70 14.43 -4.11
C HIS A 260 13.71 15.47 -3.62
N HIS A 261 14.27 15.29 -2.42
CA HIS A 261 15.31 16.18 -1.91
C HIS A 261 16.57 16.17 -2.79
N ALA A 262 16.97 15.00 -3.30
CA ALA A 262 18.14 14.91 -4.17
C ALA A 262 17.92 15.55 -5.56
N GLN A 263 16.73 15.39 -6.14
CA GLN A 263 16.42 15.90 -7.48
C GLN A 263 16.07 17.39 -7.46
N CYS A 264 15.28 17.80 -6.47
CA CYS A 264 14.65 19.12 -6.41
C CYS A 264 15.23 20.02 -5.32
N GLY A 265 15.88 19.45 -4.29
CA GLY A 265 16.41 20.17 -3.12
C GLY A 265 17.93 20.36 -3.10
N LEU A 266 18.71 19.56 -3.82
CA LEU A 266 20.19 19.70 -3.89
C LEU A 266 20.64 20.89 -4.74
N LEU A 267 19.83 21.33 -5.70
CA LEU A 267 20.04 22.56 -6.45
C LEU A 267 19.27 23.69 -5.77
N HIS A 268 19.76 24.13 -4.60
CA HIS A 268 19.52 25.51 -4.20
C HIS A 268 20.18 26.38 -5.27
N PHE A 269 19.39 26.99 -6.16
CA PHE A 269 19.85 28.15 -6.92
C PHE A 269 19.87 29.32 -5.94
N PRO A 270 21.03 29.69 -5.38
CA PRO A 270 21.08 30.78 -4.43
C PRO A 270 20.85 32.05 -5.26
N ASP A 271 19.87 32.85 -4.86
CA ASP A 271 19.67 34.22 -5.34
C ASP A 271 19.08 34.42 -6.75
N ASP A 272 18.17 33.55 -7.24
CA ASP A 272 17.28 33.94 -8.36
C ASP A 272 15.97 34.57 -7.83
N PRO A 273 15.81 35.91 -7.86
CA PRO A 273 14.58 36.59 -7.46
C PRO A 273 13.36 36.25 -8.35
N ASN A 274 13.52 35.44 -9.40
CA ASN A 274 12.45 34.98 -10.29
C ASN A 274 11.91 33.59 -9.95
N PHE A 275 12.48 32.86 -8.98
CA PHE A 275 11.98 31.53 -8.62
C PHE A 275 10.77 31.68 -7.67
N PRO A 276 9.54 31.30 -8.10
CA PRO A 276 8.37 31.59 -7.29
C PRO A 276 8.27 30.63 -6.09
N PRO A 277 7.88 31.13 -4.91
CA PRO A 277 7.46 30.24 -3.83
C PRO A 277 6.21 29.47 -4.27
N LEU A 278 6.12 28.21 -3.82
CA LEU A 278 5.02 27.27 -4.10
C LEU A 278 3.66 27.98 -4.13
N GLY A 279 3.03 28.02 -5.32
CA GLY A 279 1.70 28.61 -5.53
C GLY A 279 1.65 29.89 -6.36
N GLN A 280 2.77 30.53 -6.71
CA GLN A 280 2.78 31.60 -7.72
C GLN A 280 3.29 31.09 -9.07
N LYS A 281 2.61 31.46 -10.17
CA LYS A 281 3.15 31.27 -11.53
C LYS A 281 4.45 32.09 -11.65
N PRO A 282 5.56 31.51 -12.16
CA PRO A 282 6.79 32.26 -12.39
C PRO A 282 6.51 33.48 -13.27
N LYS A 283 7.03 34.66 -12.90
CA LYS A 283 6.90 35.89 -13.71
C LYS A 283 7.64 35.79 -15.05
N HIS A 284 8.62 34.89 -15.11
CA HIS A 284 9.27 34.44 -16.34
C HIS A 284 9.46 32.94 -16.24
N TYR A 285 8.93 32.20 -17.21
CA TYR A 285 9.50 30.91 -17.55
C TYR A 285 10.80 31.24 -18.30
N PRO A 286 12.01 31.03 -17.74
CA PRO A 286 13.17 30.90 -18.61
C PRO A 286 12.87 29.66 -19.46
N GLY A 287 12.66 29.86 -20.76
CA GLY A 287 12.16 28.85 -21.70
C GLY A 287 13.11 27.66 -21.86
N ARG A 288 13.19 26.83 -20.83
CA ARG A 288 13.83 25.51 -20.73
C ARG A 288 13.54 24.98 -19.34
N VAL A 289 12.32 24.47 -19.15
CA VAL A 289 12.23 23.18 -18.44
C VAL A 289 13.17 22.25 -19.20
N PRO A 290 14.08 21.50 -18.54
CA PRO A 290 14.93 20.57 -19.26
C PRO A 290 14.05 19.75 -20.22
N PRO A 291 14.31 19.72 -21.53
CA PRO A 291 13.39 19.16 -22.54
C PRO A 291 13.15 17.63 -22.42
N HIS A 292 13.64 17.02 -21.34
CA HIS A 292 13.35 15.64 -20.96
C HIS A 292 12.29 15.52 -19.85
N ILE A 293 11.92 16.61 -19.17
CA ILE A 293 10.92 16.62 -18.09
C ILE A 293 9.52 16.93 -18.65
N LEU A 294 9.43 17.88 -19.57
CA LEU A 294 8.29 17.98 -20.47
C LEU A 294 8.68 17.16 -21.70
N LEU A 295 7.86 16.18 -22.10
CA LEU A 295 7.87 15.80 -23.51
C LEU A 295 7.79 17.12 -24.30
N ASN A 296 8.61 17.29 -25.33
CA ASN A 296 8.41 18.37 -26.29
C ASN A 296 7.01 18.18 -26.90
N ILE A 297 5.99 18.67 -26.21
CA ILE A 297 4.65 18.85 -26.73
C ILE A 297 4.83 20.13 -27.55
N ASP A 298 4.93 19.97 -28.87
CA ASP A 298 4.87 21.12 -29.76
C ASP A 298 3.60 21.90 -29.41
N GLU A 299 3.70 23.21 -29.24
CA GLU A 299 2.58 24.07 -28.82
C GLU A 299 1.36 23.97 -29.77
N GLU A 300 1.53 23.38 -30.95
CA GLU A 300 0.44 23.04 -31.88
C GLU A 300 -0.40 21.83 -31.42
N ASP A 301 0.20 20.80 -30.82
CA ASP A 301 -0.53 19.61 -30.34
C ASP A 301 -1.33 19.89 -29.06
N ALA A 302 -0.93 20.88 -28.26
CA ALA A 302 -1.59 21.23 -27.00
C ALA A 302 -2.89 22.03 -27.15
N LYS A 303 -3.22 22.52 -28.36
CA LYS A 303 -4.42 23.34 -28.60
C LYS A 303 -5.71 22.53 -28.67
N ASP A 304 -5.62 21.22 -28.89
CA ASP A 304 -6.79 20.35 -29.07
C ASP A 304 -7.22 19.64 -27.76
N ASP A 305 -6.44 19.76 -26.68
CA ASP A 305 -6.65 19.04 -25.42
C ASP A 305 -7.37 19.84 -24.30
N TYR A 306 -7.83 21.08 -24.58
CA TYR A 306 -8.57 21.92 -23.60
C TYR A 306 -9.79 22.63 -24.18
#